data_AF-A0A955G989-F1
#
_entry.id   AF-A0A955G989-F1
#
_cell.length_a   1.000
_cell.length_b   1.000
_cell.length_c   1.000
_cell.angle_alpha   90.00
_cell.angle_beta   90.00
_cell.angle_gamma   90.00
#
_symmetry.space_group_name_H-M   'P 1'
#
loop_
_entity.id
_entity.type
_entity.pdbx_description
1 polymer ?
#
loop_
_entity_poly.entity_id
_entity_poly.type
_entity_poly.pdbx_seq_one_letter_code
_entity_poly.pdbx_strand_id
1 'polypeptide(L)'
;MSKQIKDFLQFVKDKGVVGLAVGLAIGVQVGNTVSAIVEGLINPIVAFIVGDTKGLESASWTVLSVGDRQLVIGWGLIFSAVITLLGVAAVVFYAVKFLKLDTDTQKAKK
;
A
#
# COMPACT_ATOMS: atom_id res chain seq x y z
N MET A 1 41.17 4.45 10.36
CA MET A 1 39.72 4.75 10.31
C MET A 1 39.27 5.50 9.05
N SER A 2 40.03 6.44 8.49
CA SER A 2 39.57 7.24 7.34
C SER A 2 39.46 6.47 5.99
N LYS A 3 40.26 5.41 5.79
CA LYS A 3 40.27 4.65 4.52
C LYS A 3 39.00 3.81 4.33
N GLN A 4 38.60 3.07 5.35
CA GLN A 4 37.38 2.24 5.34
C GLN A 4 36.11 3.08 5.12
N ILE A 5 36.03 4.27 5.73
CA ILE A 5 34.89 5.19 5.55
C ILE A 5 34.87 5.75 4.12
N LYS A 6 36.03 6.06 3.53
CA LYS A 6 36.11 6.51 2.13
C LYS A 6 35.71 5.40 1.17
N ASP A 7 36.20 4.17 1.39
CA ASP A 7 35.86 3.01 0.57
C ASP A 7 34.36 2.68 0.66
N PHE A 8 33.76 2.83 1.85
CA PHE A 8 32.31 2.69 2.04
C PHE A 8 31.51 3.79 1.35
N LEU A 9 31.91 5.05 1.47
CA LEU A 9 31.25 6.17 0.79
C LEU A 9 31.36 6.05 -0.73
N GLN A 10 32.48 5.56 -1.24
CA GLN A 10 32.68 5.25 -2.66
C GLN A 10 31.73 4.13 -3.10
N PHE A 11 31.65 3.03 -2.34
CA PHE A 11 30.72 1.92 -2.59
C PHE A 11 29.25 2.36 -2.65
N VAL A 12 28.81 3.16 -1.68
CA VAL A 12 27.42 3.68 -1.62
C VAL A 12 27.07 4.53 -2.84
N LYS A 13 28.05 5.31 -3.35
CA LYS A 13 27.91 6.10 -4.58
C LYS A 13 27.91 5.21 -5.82
N ASP A 14 28.87 4.30 -5.95
CA ASP A 14 29.05 3.43 -7.13
C ASP A 14 27.89 2.44 -7.31
N LYS A 15 27.26 2.01 -6.21
CA LYS A 15 26.11 1.10 -6.23
C LYS A 15 24.76 1.82 -6.29
N GLY A 16 24.74 3.14 -6.37
CA GLY A 16 23.50 3.92 -6.47
C GLY A 16 22.58 3.80 -5.24
N VAL A 17 23.10 3.35 -4.09
CA VAL A 17 22.33 3.06 -2.87
C VAL A 17 21.65 4.31 -2.34
N VAL A 18 22.26 5.48 -2.54
CA VAL A 18 21.66 6.77 -2.15
C VAL A 18 20.33 7.01 -2.86
N GLY A 19 20.26 6.74 -4.18
CA GLY A 19 19.02 6.91 -4.94
C GLY A 19 17.93 5.94 -4.49
N LEU A 20 18.29 4.68 -4.20
CA LEU A 20 17.37 3.69 -3.68
C LEU A 20 16.87 4.05 -2.27
N ALA A 21 17.76 4.53 -1.40
CA ALA A 21 17.40 4.96 -0.04
C ALA A 21 16.42 6.14 -0.04
N VAL A 22 16.68 7.16 -0.86
CA VAL A 22 15.79 8.33 -1.00
C VAL A 22 14.46 7.92 -1.64
N GLY A 23 14.50 7.10 -2.69
CA GLY A 23 13.30 6.59 -3.36
C GLY A 23 12.41 5.76 -2.43
N LEU A 24 13.00 4.89 -1.61
CA LEU A 24 12.26 4.11 -0.62
C LEU A 24 11.69 4.99 0.50
N ALA A 25 12.47 5.93 1.02
CA ALA A 25 12.04 6.83 2.09
C ALA A 25 10.81 7.67 1.67
N ILE A 26 10.86 8.25 0.46
CA ILE A 26 9.72 9.00 -0.10
C ILE A 26 8.58 8.05 -0.45
N GLY A 27 8.88 6.89 -1.05
CA GLY A 27 7.88 5.90 -1.46
C GLY A 27 7.01 5.41 -0.30
N VAL A 28 7.60 5.15 0.87
CA VAL A 28 6.86 4.76 2.08
C VAL A 28 5.90 5.87 2.52
N GLN A 29 6.36 7.13 2.55
CA GLN A 29 5.52 8.25 2.99
C GLN A 29 4.36 8.54 2.02
N VAL A 30 4.62 8.42 0.72
CA VAL A 30 3.58 8.53 -0.32
C VAL A 30 2.57 7.39 -0.16
N GLY A 31 3.03 6.15 0.02
CA GLY A 31 2.18 5.00 0.30
C GLY A 31 1.26 5.22 1.50
N ASN A 32 1.80 5.69 2.62
CA ASN A 32 1.04 5.99 3.82
C ASN A 32 -0.05 7.05 3.58
N THR A 33 0.27 8.08 2.80
CA THR A 33 -0.69 9.15 2.46
C THR A 33 -1.85 8.59 1.63
N VAL A 34 -1.55 7.74 0.65
CA VAL A 34 -2.59 7.10 -0.17
C VAL A 34 -3.43 6.15 0.66
N SER A 35 -2.83 5.33 1.53
CA SER A 35 -3.56 4.44 2.44
C SER A 35 -4.53 5.22 3.31
N ALA A 36 -4.11 6.36 3.89
CA ALA A 36 -4.99 7.21 4.69
C ALA A 36 -6.19 7.76 3.89
N ILE A 37 -6.01 8.09 2.62
CA ILE A 37 -7.10 8.54 1.73
C ILE A 37 -8.08 7.39 1.46
N VAL A 38 -7.56 6.19 1.22
CA VAL A 38 -8.39 4.99 0.98
C VAL A 38 -9.17 4.62 2.24
N GLU A 39 -8.52 4.61 3.39
CA GLU A 39 -9.14 4.36 4.69
C GLU A 39 -10.18 5.41 5.05
N GLY A 40 -9.92 6.68 4.73
CA GLY A 40 -10.82 7.79 5.05
C GLY A 40 -11.99 7.99 4.08
N LEU A 41 -11.86 7.59 2.82
CA LEU A 41 -12.89 7.81 1.78
C LEU A 41 -13.46 6.53 1.20
N ILE A 42 -12.60 5.58 0.80
CA ILE A 42 -13.03 4.38 0.11
C ILE A 42 -13.63 3.37 1.09
N ASN A 43 -13.00 3.15 2.25
CA ASN A 43 -13.50 2.19 3.23
C ASN A 43 -14.90 2.54 3.76
N PRO A 44 -15.25 3.81 4.06
CA PRO A 44 -16.62 4.17 4.44
C PRO A 44 -17.66 3.99 3.33
N ILE A 45 -17.30 4.25 2.07
CA ILE A 45 -18.21 4.05 0.92
C ILE A 45 -18.47 2.55 0.72
N VAL A 46 -17.42 1.73 0.83
CA VAL A 46 -17.56 0.27 0.79
C VAL A 46 -18.37 -0.22 1.98
N ALA A 47 -18.12 0.29 3.19
CA ALA A 47 -18.91 -0.03 4.39
C ALA A 47 -20.39 0.31 4.22
N PHE A 48 -20.69 1.43 3.55
CA PHE A 48 -22.06 1.87 3.29
C PHE A 48 -22.78 0.96 2.28
N ILE A 49 -22.08 0.47 1.26
CA ILE A 49 -22.64 -0.39 0.20
C ILE A 49 -22.78 -1.84 0.67
N VAL A 50 -21.79 -2.35 1.40
CA VAL A 50 -21.72 -3.75 1.87
C VAL A 50 -22.50 -3.93 3.19
N GLY A 51 -22.82 -2.84 3.88
CA GLY A 51 -23.35 -2.86 5.25
C GLY A 51 -22.22 -2.76 6.28
N ASP A 52 -22.55 -2.21 7.46
CA ASP A 52 -21.67 -1.84 8.57
C ASP A 52 -20.35 -2.65 8.62
N THR A 53 -19.20 -1.98 8.64
CA THR A 53 -17.88 -2.63 8.73
C THR A 53 -17.72 -3.47 9.98
N LYS A 54 -18.47 -3.23 11.06
CA LYS A 54 -18.54 -4.17 12.20
C LYS A 54 -19.22 -5.48 11.83
N GLY A 55 -20.13 -5.47 10.86
CA GLY A 55 -20.81 -6.63 10.25
C GLY A 55 -19.88 -7.49 9.39
N LEU A 56 -18.85 -6.89 8.77
CA LEU A 56 -17.88 -7.60 7.91
C LEU A 56 -16.68 -8.14 8.69
N GLU A 57 -16.26 -7.46 9.76
CA GLU A 57 -15.34 -8.01 10.77
C GLU A 57 -16.00 -9.10 11.63
N SER A 58 -17.33 -9.04 11.81
CA SER A 58 -18.13 -10.12 12.40
C SER A 58 -18.64 -11.14 11.38
N ALA A 59 -18.42 -10.92 10.08
CA ALA A 59 -18.65 -11.92 9.03
C ALA A 59 -17.52 -12.96 9.09
N SER A 60 -17.66 -13.81 10.08
CA SER A 60 -16.83 -14.97 10.33
C SER A 60 -17.65 -16.21 10.05
N TRP A 61 -17.08 -17.16 9.32
CA TRP A 61 -17.66 -18.50 9.33
C TRP A 61 -17.14 -19.15 10.61
N THR A 62 -18.02 -19.33 11.61
CA THR A 62 -17.68 -20.19 12.75
C THR A 62 -17.73 -21.62 12.24
N VAL A 63 -16.59 -22.15 11.81
CA VAL A 63 -16.53 -23.49 11.18
C VAL A 63 -16.56 -24.60 12.24
N LEU A 64 -16.06 -24.36 13.46
CA LEU A 64 -16.16 -25.26 14.61
C LEU A 64 -16.16 -24.49 15.94
N SER A 65 -17.08 -24.87 16.83
CA SER A 65 -17.02 -24.56 18.27
C SER A 65 -16.84 -25.86 19.03
N VAL A 66 -15.71 -26.00 19.73
CA VAL A 66 -15.48 -27.11 20.68
C VAL A 66 -15.07 -26.47 22.01
N GLY A 67 -16.02 -26.37 22.95
CA GLY A 67 -15.82 -25.69 24.24
C GLY A 67 -15.55 -24.18 24.11
N ASP A 68 -14.60 -23.65 24.88
CA ASP A 68 -14.20 -22.23 24.89
C ASP A 68 -13.27 -21.81 23.74
N ARG A 69 -13.04 -22.70 22.75
CA ARG A 69 -12.20 -22.39 21.59
C ARG A 69 -13.06 -22.27 20.34
N GLN A 70 -13.27 -21.02 19.93
CA GLN A 70 -13.97 -20.69 18.69
C GLN A 70 -12.93 -20.49 17.57
N LEU A 71 -12.95 -21.36 16.56
CA LEU A 71 -12.10 -21.19 15.39
C LEU A 71 -12.83 -20.27 14.39
N VAL A 72 -12.54 -18.98 14.49
CA VAL A 72 -13.13 -17.91 13.69
C VAL A 72 -12.29 -17.73 12.42
N ILE A 73 -12.76 -18.21 11.27
CA ILE A 73 -12.12 -17.89 9.98
C ILE A 73 -12.73 -16.58 9.49
N GLY A 74 -12.02 -15.47 9.75
CA GLY A 74 -12.40 -14.12 9.33
C GLY A 74 -12.07 -13.87 7.86
N TRP A 75 -12.84 -14.44 6.94
CA TRP A 75 -12.71 -14.17 5.50
C TRP A 75 -12.99 -12.70 5.16
N GLY A 76 -13.71 -11.96 6.02
CA GLY A 76 -13.89 -10.51 5.92
C GLY A 76 -12.58 -9.72 5.94
N LEU A 77 -11.55 -10.18 6.68
CA LEU A 77 -10.24 -9.52 6.71
C LEU A 77 -9.51 -9.62 5.36
N ILE A 78 -9.66 -10.75 4.67
CA ILE A 78 -9.03 -10.98 3.36
C ILE A 78 -9.69 -10.09 2.31
N PHE A 79 -11.02 -10.05 2.28
CA PHE A 79 -11.75 -9.17 1.36
C PHE A 79 -11.50 -7.68 1.65
N SER A 80 -11.46 -7.28 2.92
CA SER A 80 -11.09 -5.92 3.32
C SER A 80 -9.69 -5.54 2.84
N ALA A 81 -8.71 -6.44 3.00
CA ALA A 81 -7.35 -6.23 2.51
C ALA A 81 -7.29 -6.10 0.99
N VAL A 82 -8.05 -6.91 0.25
CA VAL A 82 -8.14 -6.83 -1.23
C VAL A 82 -8.80 -5.53 -1.67
N ILE A 83 -9.86 -5.09 -1.01
CA ILE A 83 -10.54 -3.82 -1.31
C ILE A 83 -9.59 -2.65 -1.03
N THR A 84 -8.86 -2.68 0.08
CA THR A 84 -7.86 -1.67 0.43
C THR A 84 -6.75 -1.64 -0.62
N LEU A 85 -6.24 -2.81 -1.04
CA LEU A 85 -5.24 -2.93 -2.10
C LEU A 85 -5.73 -2.30 -3.42
N LEU A 86 -6.96 -2.62 -3.83
CA LEU A 86 -7.56 -2.08 -5.04
C LEU A 86 -7.81 -0.58 -4.94
N GLY A 87 -8.22 -0.09 -3.76
CA GLY A 87 -8.39 1.34 -3.48
C GLY A 87 -7.07 2.10 -3.59
N VAL A 88 -6.00 1.60 -2.95
CA VAL A 88 -4.67 2.20 -3.02
C VAL A 88 -4.16 2.19 -4.46
N ALA A 89 -4.28 1.06 -5.16
CA ALA A 89 -3.89 0.95 -6.56
C ALA A 89 -4.65 1.94 -7.46
N ALA A 90 -5.96 2.10 -7.24
CA ALA A 90 -6.78 3.05 -7.99
C ALA A 90 -6.36 4.50 -7.73
N VAL A 91 -6.17 4.89 -6.47
CA VAL A 91 -5.75 6.26 -6.13
C VAL A 91 -4.37 6.58 -6.71
N VAL A 92 -3.41 5.65 -6.61
CA VAL A 92 -2.08 5.81 -7.23
C VAL A 92 -2.21 5.95 -8.76
N PHE A 93 -3.00 5.09 -9.41
CA PHE A 93 -3.22 5.15 -10.85
C PHE A 93 -3.81 6.49 -11.28
N TYR A 94 -4.87 6.96 -10.61
CA TYR A 94 -5.48 8.24 -10.92
C TYR A 94 -4.56 9.42 -10.60
N ALA A 95 -3.76 9.37 -9.53
CA ALA A 95 -2.79 10.40 -9.20
C ALA A 95 -1.71 10.53 -10.28
N VAL A 96 -1.13 9.42 -10.74
CA VAL A 96 -0.14 9.40 -11.83
C VAL A 96 -0.75 9.90 -13.14
N LYS A 97 -1.97 9.45 -13.46
CA LYS A 97 -2.71 9.87 -14.66
C LYS A 97 -3.05 11.35 -14.63
N PHE A 98 -3.47 11.89 -13.49
CA PHE A 98 -3.79 13.31 -13.31
C PHE A 98 -2.54 14.18 -13.46
N LEU A 99 -1.41 13.74 -12.93
CA LEU A 99 -0.12 14.42 -13.06
C LEU A 99 0.48 14.33 -14.48
N LYS A 100 -0.14 13.61 -15.42
CA LYS A 100 0.34 13.41 -16.81
C LYS A 100 1.78 12.91 -16.93
N LEU A 101 2.35 12.33 -15.88
CA LEU A 101 3.72 11.80 -15.87
C LEU A 101 3.91 10.60 -16.81
N ASP A 102 2.81 10.07 -17.37
CA ASP A 102 2.78 9.00 -18.36
C ASP A 102 2.91 9.53 -19.82
N THR A 103 2.90 10.87 -20.04
CA THR A 103 2.81 11.46 -21.40
C THR A 103 4.15 11.93 -22.00
N ASP A 104 5.22 12.07 -21.21
CA ASP A 104 6.47 12.69 -21.69
C ASP A 104 7.61 11.71 -22.07
N THR A 105 7.35 10.41 -22.17
CA THR A 105 8.34 9.47 -22.74
C THR A 105 8.14 9.20 -24.24
N GLN A 106 7.05 9.71 -24.85
CA GLN A 106 6.72 9.44 -26.25
C GLN A 106 7.05 10.59 -27.23
N LYS A 107 7.51 11.75 -26.74
CA LYS A 107 7.85 12.91 -27.61
C LYS A 107 9.34 13.11 -27.88
N ALA A 108 10.23 12.33 -27.26
CA ALA A 108 11.68 12.42 -27.49
C ALA A 108 12.18 11.52 -28.65
N LYS A 109 11.28 10.91 -29.44
CA LYS A 109 11.61 10.02 -30.56
C LYS A 109 10.90 10.38 -31.87
N LYS A 110 10.57 11.66 -32.08
CA LYS A 110 10.13 12.14 -33.39
C LYS A 110 10.99 13.30 -33.86
#